data_AF-A0A6P1F0I6-F1
#
_entry.id   AF-A0A6P1F0I6-F1
#
_cell.length_a   1.000
_cell.length_b   1.000
_cell.length_c   1.000
_cell.angle_alpha   90.00
_cell.angle_beta   90.00
_cell.angle_gamma   90.00
#
_symmetry.space_group_name_H-M   'P 1'
#
loop_
_entity.id
_entity.type
_entity.pdbx_description
1 polymer ?
#
loop_
_entity_poly.entity_id
_entity_poly.type
_entity_poly.pdbx_seq_one_letter_code
_entity_poly.pdbx_strand_id
1 'polypeptide(L)'
;MTRNDDEGRGLARDEDRRGPARRTAVAAAWSVPVIAAALTAPAAAASAPGVPFSRGTPLHLDDGPFVGFVLRADPAAAGRFGLELRVSASVELGAPVVLAAEARVDLTTDHDVSAWADGIVADSPRTAHVLLPAGAYPTDGRISVDGKGQEYLSVVITGKRLVSQLSALPRGRATVTASVTSGPVYTGTNSLVKIATGSISTTIVLEL
;
A
#
# COMPACT_ATOMS: atom_id res chain seq x y z
N MET A 1 -1.25 22.05 83.55
CA MET A 1 -1.83 21.22 84.62
C MET A 1 -1.97 19.81 84.03
N THR A 2 -1.12 18.86 84.49
CA THR A 2 -1.14 17.37 84.37
C THR A 2 -1.40 16.76 82.98
N ARG A 3 -0.51 16.08 82.23
CA ARG A 3 0.58 15.07 82.40
C ARG A 3 0.22 13.76 83.13
N ASN A 4 0.60 12.64 82.47
CA ASN A 4 0.85 11.25 82.93
C ASN A 4 -0.37 10.29 82.96
N ASP A 5 -0.35 8.99 82.59
CA ASP A 5 0.64 7.97 82.15
C ASP A 5 -0.16 6.85 81.40
N ASP A 6 0.26 6.27 80.28
CA ASP A 6 1.19 5.13 80.03
C ASP A 6 0.66 3.71 80.35
N GLU A 7 1.19 2.75 79.58
CA GLU A 7 1.07 1.27 79.64
C GLU A 7 -0.13 0.64 78.90
N GLY A 8 0.01 -0.20 77.87
CA GLY A 8 1.14 -1.04 77.45
C GLY A 8 0.93 -2.49 77.92
N ARG A 9 0.37 -3.35 77.05
CA ARG A 9 0.46 -4.84 77.00
C ARG A 9 -0.50 -5.33 75.90
N GLY A 10 -0.13 -6.01 74.82
CA GLY A 10 1.09 -6.74 74.51
C GLY A 10 0.89 -8.26 74.63
N LEU A 11 0.76 -8.92 73.46
CA LEU A 11 1.07 -10.34 73.17
C LEU A 11 0.01 -11.37 73.65
N ALA A 12 -0.31 -12.47 72.96
CA ALA A 12 0.40 -13.27 71.95
C ALA A 12 -0.62 -14.11 71.13
N ARG A 13 -0.40 -14.34 69.82
CA ARG A 13 -0.04 -15.63 69.16
C ARG A 13 -1.13 -16.72 69.28
N ASP A 14 -1.66 -17.26 68.19
CA ASP A 14 -0.95 -18.10 67.20
C ASP A 14 -1.43 -17.82 65.76
N GLU A 15 -0.52 -17.60 64.81
CA GLU A 15 -0.06 -18.62 63.84
C GLU A 15 -1.21 -19.02 62.88
N ASP A 16 -1.22 -18.53 61.65
CA ASP A 16 -0.34 -19.17 60.68
C ASP A 16 0.40 -18.23 59.72
N ARG A 17 1.64 -18.61 59.48
CA ARG A 17 2.75 -17.84 58.93
C ARG A 17 2.87 -18.01 57.42
N ARG A 18 3.36 -16.93 56.79
CA ARG A 18 4.40 -16.89 55.72
C ARG A 18 4.08 -17.69 54.45
N GLY A 19 3.96 -17.07 53.28
CA GLY A 19 5.01 -16.27 52.64
C GLY A 19 5.35 -16.87 51.25
N PRO A 20 5.96 -16.10 50.34
CA PRO A 20 5.73 -16.22 48.89
C PRO A 20 6.80 -17.04 48.15
N ALA A 21 6.38 -17.82 47.14
CA ALA A 21 7.25 -18.41 46.10
C ALA A 21 6.43 -18.60 44.81
N ARG A 22 6.64 -17.77 43.78
CA ARG A 22 7.51 -18.03 42.60
C ARG A 22 7.17 -19.31 41.80
N ARG A 23 6.58 -19.04 40.62
CA ARG A 23 6.74 -19.70 39.31
C ARG A 23 5.92 -20.98 38.97
N THR A 24 5.38 -20.91 37.75
CA THR A 24 4.96 -22.00 36.82
C THR A 24 3.63 -22.71 37.17
N ALA A 25 2.68 -22.98 36.26
CA ALA A 25 2.66 -22.93 34.80
C ALA A 25 1.22 -22.65 34.30
N VAL A 26 1.13 -22.14 33.08
CA VAL A 26 -0.11 -21.90 32.32
C VAL A 26 -0.87 -23.20 32.11
N ALA A 27 -2.17 -23.22 32.42
CA ALA A 27 -3.13 -24.15 31.83
C ALA A 27 -4.36 -23.35 31.41
N ALA A 28 -4.22 -22.56 30.36
CA ALA A 28 -5.37 -22.08 29.63
C ALA A 28 -5.96 -23.29 28.89
N ALA A 29 -7.09 -23.79 29.35
CA ALA A 29 -7.85 -24.82 28.68
C ALA A 29 -8.50 -24.21 27.43
N TRP A 30 -7.74 -24.12 26.34
CA TRP A 30 -8.29 -23.79 25.02
C TRP A 30 -8.93 -25.07 24.46
N SER A 31 -10.24 -25.16 24.58
CA SER A 31 -11.04 -26.13 23.84
C SER A 31 -10.94 -25.81 22.35
N VAL A 32 -10.19 -26.63 21.61
CA VAL A 32 -10.12 -26.59 20.15
C VAL A 32 -11.38 -27.30 19.60
N PRO A 33 -12.25 -26.65 18.83
CA PRO A 33 -13.23 -27.38 18.04
C PRO A 33 -12.53 -28.03 16.84
N VAL A 34 -12.38 -29.36 16.87
CA VAL A 34 -12.01 -30.17 15.70
C VAL A 34 -13.25 -30.30 14.83
N ILE A 35 -13.36 -29.46 13.79
CA ILE A 35 -14.33 -29.69 12.71
C ILE A 35 -13.58 -30.40 11.59
N ALA A 36 -13.62 -31.73 11.63
CA ALA A 36 -13.36 -32.56 10.46
C ALA A 36 -14.70 -32.76 9.74
N ALA A 37 -14.90 -32.08 8.61
CA ALA A 37 -16.03 -32.34 7.71
C ALA A 37 -15.58 -32.21 6.25
N ALA A 38 -15.41 -33.39 5.65
CA ALA A 38 -15.49 -33.77 4.25
C ALA A 38 -15.34 -32.67 3.18
N LEU A 39 -14.22 -32.79 2.45
CA LEU A 39 -14.06 -32.36 1.07
C LEU A 39 -15.30 -32.71 0.23
N THR A 40 -16.10 -31.69 -0.09
CA THR A 40 -16.83 -31.67 -1.36
C THR A 40 -16.12 -30.65 -2.23
N ALA A 41 -15.05 -31.13 -2.88
CA ALA A 41 -14.50 -30.44 -4.04
C ALA A 41 -15.67 -30.20 -5.02
N PRO A 42 -15.85 -28.99 -5.56
CA PRO A 42 -16.59 -28.83 -6.79
C PRO A 42 -15.82 -29.61 -7.85
N ALA A 43 -16.32 -30.79 -8.20
CA ALA A 43 -15.82 -31.56 -9.32
C ALA A 43 -15.92 -30.69 -10.56
N ALA A 44 -14.79 -30.55 -11.24
CA ALA A 44 -14.68 -30.02 -12.57
C ALA A 44 -15.63 -30.74 -13.55
N ALA A 45 -16.42 -29.95 -14.28
CA ALA A 45 -16.87 -30.16 -15.67
C ALA A 45 -17.91 -29.05 -15.95
N ALA A 46 -17.70 -28.14 -16.90
CA ALA A 46 -17.62 -28.51 -18.30
C ALA A 46 -16.64 -27.62 -19.07
N SER A 47 -15.81 -28.29 -19.86
CA SER A 47 -15.14 -27.72 -21.02
C SER A 47 -16.15 -27.00 -21.90
N ALA A 48 -16.07 -25.67 -21.97
CA ALA A 48 -16.50 -24.92 -23.14
C ALA A 48 -15.31 -24.90 -24.13
N PRO A 49 -15.57 -24.98 -25.44
CA PRO A 49 -14.69 -25.62 -26.39
C PRO A 49 -13.35 -24.92 -26.50
N GLY A 50 -12.29 -25.73 -26.59
CA GLY A 50 -11.01 -25.28 -27.09
C GLY A 50 -11.25 -24.55 -28.41
N VAL A 51 -11.12 -23.23 -28.38
CA VAL A 51 -10.92 -22.47 -29.60
C VAL A 51 -9.59 -22.94 -30.17
N PRO A 52 -9.59 -23.41 -31.43
CA PRO A 52 -8.42 -24.03 -32.02
C PRO A 52 -7.29 -23.01 -32.06
N PHE A 53 -6.08 -23.52 -31.84
CA PHE A 53 -4.83 -22.81 -32.10
C PHE A 53 -4.87 -22.17 -33.50
N SER A 54 -5.23 -20.88 -33.56
CA SER A 54 -4.89 -20.03 -34.68
C SER A 54 -3.41 -19.69 -34.54
N ARG A 55 -2.60 -20.23 -35.46
CA ARG A 55 -1.22 -19.83 -35.71
C ARG A 55 -1.15 -18.30 -35.77
N GLY A 56 -0.63 -17.67 -34.70
CA GLY A 56 -0.43 -16.22 -34.61
C GLY A 56 -0.94 -15.57 -33.31
N THR A 57 -0.64 -16.15 -32.14
CA THR A 57 -1.11 -15.62 -30.85
C THR A 57 -0.49 -14.24 -30.53
N PRO A 58 -1.30 -13.18 -30.36
CA PRO A 58 -0.86 -11.86 -29.90
C PRO A 58 -0.49 -11.87 -28.40
N LEU A 59 0.14 -10.79 -27.92
CA LEU A 59 0.61 -10.59 -26.55
C LEU A 59 -0.55 -10.81 -25.55
N HIS A 60 -0.39 -11.66 -24.53
CA HIS A 60 -1.39 -11.72 -23.44
C HIS A 60 -1.18 -10.54 -22.49
N LEU A 61 -1.97 -9.50 -22.68
CA LEU A 61 -2.15 -8.34 -21.81
C LEU A 61 -3.05 -8.64 -20.58
N ASP A 62 -3.21 -9.92 -20.24
CA ASP A 62 -4.41 -10.43 -19.58
C ASP A 62 -4.50 -10.29 -18.04
N ASP A 63 -3.55 -9.66 -17.33
CA ASP A 63 -3.60 -9.61 -15.85
C ASP A 63 -3.51 -8.20 -15.24
N GLY A 64 -4.12 -7.20 -15.88
CA GLY A 64 -4.45 -5.96 -15.16
C GLY A 64 -5.50 -6.22 -14.06
N PRO A 65 -5.61 -5.38 -13.03
CA PRO A 65 -5.08 -4.02 -12.94
C PRO A 65 -3.62 -3.96 -12.51
N PHE A 66 -2.88 -2.99 -13.02
CA PHE A 66 -1.55 -2.62 -12.55
C PHE A 66 -1.58 -1.22 -11.97
N VAL A 67 -0.81 -1.01 -10.91
CA VAL A 67 -0.60 0.28 -10.27
C VAL A 67 0.78 0.80 -10.61
N GLY A 68 0.83 2.08 -10.94
CA GLY A 68 2.07 2.80 -11.14
C GLY A 68 1.87 4.27 -10.83
N PHE A 69 2.94 5.04 -10.98
CA PHE A 69 2.89 6.47 -10.78
C PHE A 69 3.86 7.21 -11.69
N VAL A 70 3.64 8.52 -11.79
CA VAL A 70 4.56 9.46 -12.39
C VAL A 70 4.99 10.46 -11.32
N LEU A 71 6.27 10.40 -10.94
CA LEU A 71 6.88 11.35 -10.02
C LEU A 71 7.73 12.34 -10.83
N ARG A 72 7.46 13.64 -10.68
CA ARG A 72 8.18 14.69 -11.41
C ARG A 72 8.33 15.94 -10.56
N ALA A 73 9.41 16.68 -10.80
CA ALA A 73 9.52 18.06 -10.37
C ALA A 73 8.32 18.86 -10.90
N ASP A 74 7.82 19.79 -10.10
CA ASP A 74 6.81 20.74 -10.53
C ASP A 74 7.52 22.04 -10.95
N PRO A 75 7.45 22.43 -12.23
CA PRO A 75 8.16 23.61 -12.73
C PRO A 75 7.63 24.93 -12.15
N ALA A 76 6.51 24.92 -11.43
CA ALA A 76 5.93 26.12 -10.84
C ALA A 76 6.79 26.73 -9.72
N ALA A 77 7.57 25.93 -8.98
CA ALA A 77 8.53 26.46 -7.99
C ALA A 77 9.62 25.44 -7.61
N ALA A 78 10.75 25.97 -7.12
CA ALA A 78 11.82 25.17 -6.52
C ALA A 78 11.31 24.32 -5.34
N GLY A 79 11.87 23.13 -5.18
CA GLY A 79 11.47 22.18 -4.14
C GLY A 79 10.06 21.59 -4.27
N ARG A 80 9.29 21.93 -5.32
CA ARG A 80 7.99 21.31 -5.57
C ARG A 80 8.14 20.03 -6.37
N PHE A 81 7.37 19.02 -5.98
CA PHE A 81 7.23 17.79 -6.74
C PHE A 81 5.78 17.36 -6.77
N GLY A 82 5.42 16.68 -7.86
CA GLY A 82 4.08 16.15 -8.04
C GLY A 82 4.11 14.65 -8.31
N LEU A 83 3.20 13.95 -7.64
CA LEU A 83 2.90 12.54 -7.84
C LEU A 83 1.57 12.41 -8.58
N GLU A 84 1.56 11.65 -9.67
CA GLU A 84 0.34 11.27 -10.39
C GLU A 84 0.20 9.75 -10.30
N LEU A 85 -0.87 9.28 -9.68
CA LEU A 85 -1.15 7.86 -9.52
C LEU A 85 -1.94 7.34 -10.72
N ARG A 86 -1.62 6.12 -11.15
CA ARG A 86 -2.21 5.50 -12.33
C ARG A 86 -2.61 4.06 -12.03
N VAL A 87 -3.79 3.68 -12.52
CA VAL A 87 -4.23 2.28 -12.62
C VAL A 87 -4.41 1.95 -14.09
N SER A 88 -3.88 0.82 -14.53
CA SER A 88 -4.00 0.39 -15.93
C SER A 88 -4.46 -1.05 -16.04
N ALA A 89 -5.27 -1.35 -17.05
CA ALA A 89 -5.66 -2.72 -17.37
C ALA A 89 -6.06 -2.87 -18.84
N SER A 90 -5.97 -4.10 -19.34
CA SER A 90 -6.60 -4.48 -20.60
C SER A 90 -8.07 -4.75 -20.32
N VAL A 91 -8.93 -3.79 -20.65
CA VAL A 91 -10.38 -3.93 -20.50
C VAL A 91 -11.08 -3.47 -21.78
N GLU A 92 -12.31 -3.93 -21.98
CA GLU A 92 -13.15 -3.45 -23.07
C GLU A 92 -13.35 -1.93 -22.99
N LEU A 93 -13.54 -1.29 -24.14
CA LEU A 93 -13.74 0.16 -24.19
C LEU A 93 -15.01 0.53 -23.40
N GLY A 94 -14.87 1.45 -22.44
CA GLY A 94 -15.96 1.89 -21.56
C GLY A 94 -16.17 1.01 -20.33
N ALA A 95 -15.49 -0.14 -20.23
CA ALA A 95 -15.45 -0.91 -18.99
C ALA A 95 -14.52 -0.22 -17.96
N PRO A 96 -14.89 -0.22 -16.67
CA PRO A 96 -14.01 0.31 -15.64
C PRO A 96 -12.79 -0.59 -15.44
N VAL A 97 -11.68 0.00 -14.99
CA VAL A 97 -10.56 -0.76 -14.44
C VAL A 97 -10.86 -1.06 -12.98
N VAL A 98 -10.92 -2.33 -12.60
CA VAL A 98 -11.28 -2.73 -11.22
C VAL A 98 -10.04 -3.12 -10.45
N LEU A 99 -9.72 -2.36 -9.40
CA LEU A 99 -8.69 -2.70 -8.43
C LEU A 99 -9.27 -3.53 -7.30
N ALA A 100 -8.87 -4.81 -7.21
CA ALA A 100 -9.44 -5.76 -6.26
C ALA A 100 -9.06 -5.48 -4.79
N ALA A 101 -7.87 -4.91 -4.56
CA ALA A 101 -7.34 -4.62 -3.24
C ALA A 101 -6.64 -3.27 -3.24
N GLU A 102 -6.60 -2.61 -2.08
CA GLU A 102 -5.89 -1.35 -1.93
C GLU A 102 -4.40 -1.48 -2.27
N ALA A 103 -3.88 -0.50 -3.01
CA ALA A 103 -2.46 -0.37 -3.28
C ALA A 103 -1.85 0.77 -2.46
N ARG A 104 -0.54 0.68 -2.21
CA ARG A 104 0.20 1.66 -1.40
C ARG A 104 1.42 2.14 -2.16
N VAL A 105 1.60 3.45 -2.19
CA VAL A 105 2.81 4.12 -2.68
C VAL A 105 3.46 4.86 -1.52
N ASP A 106 4.68 4.47 -1.18
CA ASP A 106 5.49 5.15 -0.17
C ASP A 106 6.37 6.22 -0.83
N LEU A 107 6.55 7.33 -0.13
CA LEU A 107 7.43 8.43 -0.49
C LEU A 107 8.49 8.61 0.60
N THR A 108 9.73 8.83 0.17
CA THR A 108 10.84 9.17 1.04
C THR A 108 11.65 10.31 0.45
N THR A 109 12.13 11.20 1.32
CA THR A 109 12.95 12.35 0.95
C THR A 109 14.19 12.43 1.82
N ASP A 110 15.28 12.98 1.31
CA ASP A 110 16.45 13.35 2.12
C ASP A 110 16.34 14.75 2.75
N HIS A 111 15.26 15.47 2.43
CA HIS A 111 14.97 16.83 2.86
C HIS A 111 13.58 16.95 3.48
N ASP A 112 13.41 17.80 4.50
CA ASP A 112 12.11 17.94 5.19
C ASP A 112 11.04 18.48 4.25
N VAL A 113 9.84 17.93 4.31
CA VAL A 113 8.68 18.39 3.54
C VAL A 113 7.89 19.40 4.38
N SER A 114 7.71 20.61 3.85
CA SER A 114 6.97 21.68 4.52
C SER A 114 5.47 21.57 4.31
N ALA A 115 5.04 21.03 3.18
CA ALA A 115 3.65 20.74 2.90
C ALA A 115 3.51 19.49 2.01
N TRP A 116 2.80 18.49 2.53
CA TRP A 116 2.35 17.35 1.73
C TRP A 116 1.03 17.71 1.02
N ALA A 117 0.83 17.15 -0.17
CA ALA A 117 -0.41 17.34 -0.91
C ALA A 117 -1.60 16.67 -0.21
N ASP A 118 -2.81 17.20 -0.41
CA ASP A 118 -4.04 16.54 0.03
C ASP A 118 -4.13 15.11 -0.52
N GLY A 119 -4.45 14.15 0.33
CA GLY A 119 -4.46 12.72 0.00
C GLY A 119 -3.14 11.99 0.25
N ILE A 120 -2.05 12.72 0.53
CA ILE A 120 -0.80 12.13 1.03
C ILE A 120 -0.82 12.14 2.57
N VAL A 121 -0.60 10.97 3.17
CA VAL A 121 -0.55 10.80 4.62
C VAL A 121 0.91 10.86 5.07
N ALA A 122 1.25 11.88 5.86
CA ALA A 122 2.60 12.04 6.39
C ALA A 122 2.86 11.04 7.53
N ASP A 123 3.93 10.26 7.42
CA ASP A 123 4.41 9.37 8.49
C ASP A 123 5.49 10.07 9.33
N SER A 124 6.25 10.97 8.70
CA SER A 124 7.26 11.83 9.32
C SER A 124 7.50 13.08 8.45
N PRO A 125 8.37 14.02 8.86
CA PRO A 125 8.76 15.14 8.00
C PRO A 125 9.38 14.74 6.65
N ARG A 126 9.88 13.50 6.51
CA ARG A 126 10.59 13.02 5.30
C ARG A 126 9.99 11.78 4.66
N THR A 127 8.93 11.25 5.24
CA THR A 127 8.31 10.01 4.79
C THR A 127 6.80 10.17 4.80
N ALA A 128 6.16 9.66 3.77
CA ALA A 128 4.73 9.69 3.64
C ALA A 128 4.26 8.52 2.79
N HIS A 129 2.95 8.32 2.73
CA HIS A 129 2.36 7.33 1.85
C HIS A 129 1.06 7.83 1.24
N VAL A 130 0.68 7.19 0.13
CA VAL A 130 -0.61 7.37 -0.52
C VAL A 130 -1.25 6.01 -0.70
N LEU A 131 -2.52 5.93 -0.35
CA LEU A 131 -3.34 4.75 -0.56
C LEU A 131 -4.17 4.93 -1.82
N LEU A 132 -4.25 3.88 -2.61
CA LEU A 132 -5.08 3.79 -3.78
C LEU A 132 -6.19 2.77 -3.49
N PRO A 133 -7.40 3.22 -3.15
CA PRO A 133 -8.45 2.33 -2.65
C PRO A 133 -8.83 1.24 -3.65
N ALA A 134 -9.25 0.09 -3.14
CA ALA A 134 -9.93 -0.91 -3.95
C ALA A 134 -11.22 -0.29 -4.55
N GLY A 135 -11.56 -0.68 -5.77
CA GLY A 135 -12.77 -0.20 -6.43
C GLY A 135 -12.71 -0.15 -7.94
N ALA A 136 -13.80 0.31 -8.54
CA ALA A 136 -13.92 0.50 -9.98
C ALA A 136 -13.51 1.93 -10.36
N TYR A 137 -12.57 2.02 -11.29
CA TYR A 137 -12.04 3.27 -11.83
C TYR A 137 -12.60 3.48 -13.24
N PRO A 138 -13.41 4.53 -13.46
CA PRO A 138 -13.99 4.78 -14.78
C PRO A 138 -12.89 5.10 -15.80
N THR A 139 -13.04 4.59 -17.01
CA THR A 139 -12.11 4.82 -18.12
C THR A 139 -12.70 5.82 -19.11
N ASP A 140 -11.88 6.75 -19.58
CA ASP A 140 -12.24 7.75 -20.59
C ASP A 140 -11.52 7.49 -21.94
N GLY A 141 -10.56 6.56 -21.97
CA GLY A 141 -9.83 6.22 -23.18
C GLY A 141 -8.92 5.00 -23.03
N ARG A 142 -8.29 4.62 -24.14
CA ARG A 142 -7.34 3.51 -24.23
C ARG A 142 -6.19 3.84 -25.18
N ILE A 143 -5.00 3.34 -24.88
CA ILE A 143 -3.78 3.57 -25.64
C ILE A 143 -3.39 2.27 -26.33
N SER A 144 -3.01 2.33 -27.62
CA SER A 144 -2.46 1.15 -28.31
C SER A 144 -1.06 0.85 -27.77
N VAL A 145 -0.84 -0.40 -27.35
CA VAL A 145 0.41 -0.86 -26.71
C VAL A 145 1.22 -1.84 -27.55
N ASP A 146 0.74 -2.15 -28.75
CA ASP A 146 1.43 -2.94 -29.77
C ASP A 146 1.92 -2.09 -30.96
N GLY A 147 1.61 -0.79 -30.97
CA GLY A 147 1.88 0.13 -32.08
C GLY A 147 1.11 -0.17 -33.37
N LYS A 148 0.26 -1.21 -33.37
CA LYS A 148 -0.54 -1.68 -34.51
C LYS A 148 -2.05 -1.54 -34.27
N GLY A 149 -2.45 -1.06 -33.09
CA GLY A 149 -3.85 -0.83 -32.73
C GLY A 149 -4.66 -2.11 -32.55
N GLN A 150 -4.04 -3.26 -32.28
CA GLN A 150 -4.75 -4.50 -31.98
C GLN A 150 -4.84 -4.72 -30.47
N GLU A 151 -3.87 -4.21 -29.72
CA GLU A 151 -3.83 -4.29 -28.26
C GLU A 151 -3.93 -2.92 -27.64
N TYR A 152 -4.82 -2.80 -26.65
CA TYR A 152 -5.10 -1.55 -25.99
C TYR A 152 -5.00 -1.68 -24.48
N LEU A 153 -4.52 -0.62 -23.84
CA LEU A 153 -4.45 -0.48 -22.40
C LEU A 153 -5.30 0.73 -21.99
N SER A 154 -6.27 0.50 -21.11
CA SER A 154 -6.96 1.59 -20.42
C SER A 154 -6.06 2.07 -19.29
N VAL A 155 -5.89 3.38 -19.17
CA VAL A 155 -5.10 4.02 -18.10
C VAL A 155 -5.95 5.05 -17.42
N VAL A 156 -6.16 4.89 -16.12
CA VAL A 156 -6.90 5.85 -15.29
C VAL A 156 -5.91 6.61 -14.44
N ILE A 157 -5.92 7.93 -14.57
CA ILE A 157 -5.24 8.84 -13.65
C ILE A 157 -6.18 9.05 -12.46
N THR A 158 -5.77 8.61 -11.28
CA THR A 158 -6.67 8.59 -10.11
C THR A 158 -6.70 9.96 -9.45
N GLY A 159 -7.55 10.84 -9.99
CA GLY A 159 -7.75 12.20 -9.49
C GLY A 159 -6.75 13.21 -10.06
N LYS A 160 -6.44 14.24 -9.27
CA LYS A 160 -5.51 15.31 -9.66
C LYS A 160 -4.08 14.94 -9.29
N ARG A 161 -3.11 15.55 -9.98
CA ARG A 161 -1.69 15.46 -9.59
C ARG A 161 -1.51 16.02 -8.18
N LEU A 162 -0.92 15.22 -7.29
CA LEU A 162 -0.70 15.51 -5.89
C LEU A 162 0.62 16.27 -5.74
N VAL A 163 0.56 17.57 -5.46
CA VAL A 163 1.75 18.43 -5.43
C VAL A 163 2.17 18.77 -4.00
N SER A 164 3.39 18.41 -3.64
CA SER A 164 4.01 18.66 -2.34
C SER A 164 5.19 19.62 -2.45
N GLN A 165 5.60 20.20 -1.32
CA GLN A 165 6.64 21.23 -1.23
C GLN A 165 7.69 20.87 -0.18
N LEU A 166 8.94 20.75 -0.60
CA LEU A 166 10.08 20.68 0.30
C LEU A 166 10.27 21.99 1.07
N SER A 167 10.82 21.89 2.27
CA SER A 167 11.25 23.04 3.06
C SER A 167 12.28 23.87 2.27
N ALA A 168 12.28 25.19 2.48
CA ALA A 168 13.14 26.08 1.72
C ALA A 168 14.61 26.09 2.19
N LEU A 169 14.89 25.49 3.35
CA LEU A 169 16.20 25.51 4.00
C LEU A 169 16.53 24.14 4.63
N PRO A 170 17.80 23.71 4.59
CA PRO A 170 18.92 24.32 3.86
C PRO A 170 18.75 24.22 2.33
N ARG A 171 19.26 25.22 1.59
CA ARG A 171 19.24 25.19 0.12
C ARG A 171 20.19 24.13 -0.44
N GLY A 172 19.95 23.76 -1.70
CA GLY A 172 20.78 22.81 -2.44
C GLY A 172 19.93 21.77 -3.15
N ARG A 173 20.50 20.57 -3.32
CA ARG A 173 19.82 19.45 -3.94
C ARG A 173 19.13 18.58 -2.91
N ALA A 174 17.93 18.15 -3.26
CA ALA A 174 17.19 17.16 -2.50
C ALA A 174 16.73 16.02 -3.42
N THR A 175 16.63 14.84 -2.87
CA THR A 175 16.08 13.67 -3.54
C THR A 175 14.69 13.34 -2.99
N VAL A 176 13.81 12.97 -3.91
CA VAL A 176 12.49 12.44 -3.58
C VAL A 176 12.36 11.10 -4.29
N THR A 177 12.10 10.06 -3.53
CA THR A 177 11.85 8.71 -4.02
C THR A 177 10.39 8.36 -3.76
N ALA A 178 9.74 7.75 -4.75
CA ALA A 178 8.45 7.10 -4.56
C ALA A 178 8.57 5.64 -4.99
N SER A 179 7.79 4.76 -4.36
CA SER A 179 7.75 3.33 -4.67
C SER A 179 6.39 2.72 -4.36
N VAL A 180 5.87 1.90 -5.27
CA VAL A 180 4.72 1.04 -4.99
C VAL A 180 5.18 -0.08 -4.06
N THR A 181 4.66 -0.12 -2.83
CA THR A 181 5.05 -1.11 -1.81
C THR A 181 3.99 -2.16 -1.55
N SER A 182 2.75 -1.92 -2.00
CA SER A 182 1.68 -2.91 -2.02
C SER A 182 0.79 -2.70 -3.25
N GLY A 183 0.21 -3.78 -3.77
CA GLY A 183 -0.66 -3.79 -4.94
C GLY A 183 -0.03 -4.42 -6.18
N PRO A 184 -0.84 -4.67 -7.23
CA PRO A 184 -0.37 -5.30 -8.44
C PRO A 184 0.47 -4.33 -9.27
N VAL A 185 1.63 -4.77 -9.76
CA VAL A 185 2.55 -3.95 -10.58
C VAL A 185 2.87 -4.66 -11.89
N TYR A 186 3.05 -3.88 -12.96
CA TYR A 186 3.44 -4.45 -14.25
C TYR A 186 4.92 -4.84 -14.26
N THR A 187 5.20 -6.14 -14.35
CA THR A 187 6.57 -6.71 -14.38
C THR A 187 7.03 -7.13 -15.78
N GLY A 188 6.15 -7.03 -16.79
CA GLY A 188 6.46 -7.42 -18.16
C GLY A 188 7.48 -6.51 -18.86
N THR A 189 7.80 -6.83 -20.11
CA THR A 189 8.85 -6.13 -20.88
C THR A 189 8.33 -5.09 -21.86
N ASN A 190 7.00 -5.00 -22.09
CA ASN A 190 6.43 -4.04 -23.03
C ASN A 190 6.68 -2.61 -22.55
N SER A 191 7.48 -1.86 -23.31
CA SER A 191 7.87 -0.49 -22.98
C SER A 191 6.69 0.48 -23.03
N LEU A 192 5.73 0.28 -23.93
CA LEU A 192 4.53 1.12 -24.02
C LEU A 192 3.64 0.95 -22.79
N VAL A 193 3.47 -0.29 -22.30
CA VAL A 193 2.74 -0.54 -21.04
C VAL A 193 3.45 0.10 -19.85
N LYS A 194 4.79 0.02 -19.79
CA LYS A 194 5.58 0.71 -18.75
C LYS A 194 5.43 2.22 -18.79
N ILE A 195 5.53 2.82 -19.97
CA ILE A 195 5.38 4.28 -20.13
C ILE A 195 3.96 4.72 -19.77
N ALA A 196 2.96 3.97 -20.20
CA ALA A 196 1.55 4.29 -19.96
C ALA A 196 1.17 4.15 -18.48
N THR A 197 1.56 3.05 -17.84
CA THR A 197 1.29 2.78 -16.41
C THR A 197 2.15 3.65 -15.48
N GLY A 198 3.35 4.03 -15.92
CA GLY A 198 4.31 4.75 -15.11
C GLY A 198 5.29 3.84 -14.38
N SER A 199 5.99 4.40 -13.41
CA SER A 199 7.03 3.73 -12.63
C SER A 199 6.45 2.97 -11.44
N ILE A 200 7.16 1.92 -11.03
CA ILE A 200 6.93 1.22 -9.75
C ILE A 200 7.87 1.72 -8.65
N SER A 201 9.00 2.31 -9.04
CA SER A 201 9.95 2.97 -8.16
C SER A 201 10.72 4.00 -8.97
N THR A 202 10.88 5.22 -8.47
CA THR A 202 11.63 6.29 -9.14
C THR A 202 12.11 7.30 -8.11
N THR A 203 13.33 7.78 -8.32
CA THR A 203 13.92 8.90 -7.59
C THR A 203 14.10 10.08 -8.54
N ILE A 204 13.72 11.27 -8.08
CA ILE A 204 14.01 12.54 -8.76
C ILE A 204 14.92 13.40 -7.90
N VAL A 205 15.66 14.30 -8.55
CA VAL A 205 16.45 15.33 -7.90
C VAL A 205 15.76 16.68 -8.09
N LEU A 206 15.66 17.44 -7.02
CA LEU A 206 15.08 18.79 -6.97
C LEU A 206 16.14 19.79 -6.54
N GLU A 207 16.04 21.01 -7.03
CA GLU A 207 16.79 22.17 -6.53
C GLU A 207 15.89 22.97 -5.57
N LEU A 208 16.47 23.49 -4.48
CA LEU A 208 15.82 24.25 -3.40
C LEU A 208 16.28 25.71 -3.33
#